data_AF-A0A2S4L1T4-F1
#
_entry.id   AF-A0A2S4L1T4-F1
#
_cell.length_a   1.000
_cell.length_b   1.000
_cell.length_c   1.000
_cell.angle_alpha   90.00
_cell.angle_beta   90.00
_cell.angle_gamma   90.00
#
_symmetry.space_group_name_H-M   'P 1'
#
loop_
_entity.id
_entity.type
_entity.pdbx_description
1 polymer ?
#
loop_
_entity_poly.entity_id
_entity_poly.type
_entity_poly.pdbx_seq_one_letter_code
_entity_poly.pdbx_strand_id
1 'polypeptide(L)'
;MRASRANAAFWLAWLGLVAWCYFNTFDDPSSIFYDPSRAYRLRFSTVRTAEVDRYLQQTAFAAPKSRLAAPLLCVGIPSVNRTTELFLKHAVGSLVDTLSPAERELVYVVVLLADKAPETHSAYGQEWLGRLADEVVVYGDGGTSTEGATASYRAIPYDVGETPRGDGRTENMRLDHSVLVERCRSQTTPFFALVEDDVIASRDWFARFRSAVGHVDREAQKSGRDWLYMRLFYSELLMGWNAEEWLSYAEVVFGLYAVLLLLFVELRRRHRLGPVGPSAKGSAQNFNLMAALVFCLWTPALIALFFMAGRISLRRLVSPLPLGGGGVLEMPNYGCCAQGLVFPSRHLEGLQALLRSPPFAFAGDQILEDYARDRGLAKWALDPSVLQHAGRRESSDGPRKADVWNFSFERQQRR
;
A
#
# COMPACT_ATOMS: atom_id res chain seq x y z
N MET A 1 28.63 -20.83 32.13
CA MET A 1 28.08 -19.67 32.89
C MET A 1 27.15 -20.18 33.98
N ARG A 2 27.14 -19.56 35.18
CA ARG A 2 26.13 -19.86 36.21
C ARG A 2 24.75 -19.39 35.71
N ALA A 3 23.69 -20.16 35.96
CA ALA A 3 22.32 -19.85 35.50
C ALA A 3 21.84 -18.45 35.89
N SER A 4 22.23 -17.96 37.07
CA SER A 4 21.94 -16.60 37.51
C SER A 4 22.54 -15.50 36.63
N ARG A 5 23.78 -15.68 36.15
CA ARG A 5 24.42 -14.70 35.24
C ARG A 5 23.77 -14.69 33.86
N ALA A 6 23.41 -15.87 33.35
CA ALA A 6 22.71 -15.98 32.08
C ALA A 6 21.31 -15.35 32.15
N ASN A 7 20.59 -15.56 33.26
CA ASN A 7 19.30 -14.92 33.51
C ASN A 7 19.41 -13.39 33.61
N ALA A 8 20.40 -12.87 34.33
CA ALA A 8 20.62 -11.42 34.41
C ALA A 8 20.95 -10.82 33.03
N ALA A 9 21.81 -11.48 32.24
CA ALA A 9 22.14 -11.05 30.89
C ALA A 9 20.91 -11.06 29.96
N PHE A 10 20.06 -12.09 30.04
CA PHE A 10 18.80 -12.16 29.30
C PHE A 10 17.90 -10.97 29.62
N TRP A 11 17.68 -10.67 30.90
CA TRP A 11 16.80 -9.57 31.30
C TRP A 11 17.34 -8.19 30.91
N LEU A 12 18.67 -7.99 30.97
CA LEU A 12 19.28 -6.77 30.46
C LEU A 12 19.07 -6.62 28.95
N ALA A 13 19.25 -7.69 28.18
CA ALA A 13 18.98 -7.68 26.74
C ALA A 13 17.49 -7.44 26.44
N TRP A 14 16.59 -8.12 27.16
CA TRP A 14 15.15 -7.98 27.01
C TRP A 14 14.68 -6.54 27.33
N LEU A 15 15.18 -5.92 28.40
CA LEU A 15 14.90 -4.52 28.74
C LEU A 15 15.45 -3.57 27.67
N GLY A 16 16.63 -3.86 27.11
CA GLY A 16 17.17 -3.14 25.97
C GLY A 16 16.25 -3.20 24.75
N LEU A 17 15.69 -4.37 24.45
CA LEU A 17 14.71 -4.55 23.36
C LEU A 17 13.39 -3.82 23.65
N VAL A 18 12.90 -3.84 24.89
CA VAL A 18 11.71 -3.06 25.29
C VAL A 18 11.94 -1.56 25.09
N ALA A 19 13.08 -1.04 25.55
CA ALA A 19 13.43 0.36 25.34
C ALA A 19 13.53 0.68 23.85
N TRP A 20 14.14 -0.20 23.05
CA TRP A 20 14.19 -0.05 21.60
C TRP A 20 12.78 -0.02 20.99
N CYS A 21 11.86 -0.90 21.40
CA CYS A 21 10.47 -0.91 20.93
C CYS A 21 9.75 0.39 21.27
N TYR A 22 9.86 0.87 22.51
CA TYR A 22 9.28 2.13 22.95
C TYR A 22 9.65 3.32 22.04
N PHE A 23 10.89 3.37 21.57
CA PHE A 23 11.34 4.43 20.66
C PHE A 23 11.01 4.19 19.19
N ASN A 24 10.81 2.95 18.76
CA ASN A 24 10.76 2.58 17.34
C ASN A 24 9.43 1.96 16.87
N THR A 25 8.46 1.71 17.74
CA THR A 25 7.16 1.11 17.37
C THR A 25 5.96 1.96 17.78
N PHE A 26 6.20 3.25 18.06
CA PHE A 26 5.15 4.21 18.45
C PHE A 26 4.14 4.53 17.34
N ASP A 27 4.44 4.19 16.09
CA ASP A 27 3.59 4.43 14.92
C ASP A 27 2.94 3.15 14.38
N ASP A 28 2.83 2.12 15.22
CA ASP A 28 2.16 0.88 14.90
C ASP A 28 0.94 0.72 15.82
N PRO A 29 -0.29 0.81 15.29
CA PRO A 29 -1.51 0.65 16.09
C PRO A 29 -1.65 -0.69 16.82
N SER A 30 -0.91 -1.72 16.39
CA SER A 30 -0.89 -3.04 17.03
C SER A 30 0.21 -3.20 18.10
N SER A 31 1.01 -2.16 18.32
CA SER A 31 2.04 -2.09 19.36
C SER A 31 1.46 -1.55 20.66
N ILE A 32 1.91 -2.08 21.81
CA ILE A 32 1.57 -1.48 23.12
C ILE A 32 2.22 -0.10 23.31
N PHE A 33 3.29 0.18 22.55
CA PHE A 33 4.02 1.44 22.61
C PHE A 33 3.43 2.51 21.68
N TYR A 34 2.30 2.21 21.04
CA TYR A 34 1.63 3.10 20.11
C TYR A 34 1.29 4.46 20.72
N ASP A 35 1.66 5.53 20.03
CA ASP A 35 1.35 6.90 20.39
C ASP A 35 0.69 7.61 19.20
N PRO A 36 -0.66 7.76 19.18
CA PRO A 36 -1.38 8.38 18.07
C PRO A 36 -0.98 9.85 17.82
N SER A 37 -0.43 10.55 18.83
CA SER A 37 0.04 11.93 18.67
C SER A 37 1.35 12.01 17.85
N ARG A 38 2.14 10.93 17.86
CA ARG A 38 3.41 10.81 17.13
C ARG A 38 3.26 10.03 15.83
N ALA A 39 2.38 9.02 15.82
CA ALA A 39 2.19 8.07 14.73
C ALA A 39 1.70 8.74 13.44
N TYR A 40 0.77 9.67 13.58
CA TYR A 40 0.13 10.32 12.44
C TYR A 40 0.68 11.73 12.14
N ARG A 41 1.94 11.99 12.49
CA ARG A 41 2.60 13.21 12.07
C ARG A 41 2.94 13.07 10.59
N LEU A 42 2.53 14.04 9.78
CA LEU A 42 2.96 14.16 8.38
C LEU A 42 4.46 14.50 8.38
N ARG A 43 5.27 13.52 8.00
CA ARG A 43 6.73 13.60 7.98
C ARG A 43 7.23 13.59 6.56
N PHE A 44 7.07 12.45 5.89
CA PHE A 44 7.52 12.29 4.51
C PHE A 44 6.58 13.01 3.56
N SER A 45 5.28 12.94 3.81
CA SER A 45 4.27 13.66 3.02
C SER A 45 4.54 15.16 2.95
N THR A 46 4.84 15.81 4.08
CA THR A 46 5.20 17.24 4.14
C THR A 46 6.42 17.57 3.27
N VAL A 47 7.44 16.70 3.27
CA VAL A 47 8.63 16.88 2.44
C VAL A 47 8.28 16.71 0.96
N ARG A 48 7.49 15.69 0.62
CA ARG A 48 7.04 15.43 -0.75
C ARG A 48 6.18 16.56 -1.30
N THR A 49 5.22 17.07 -0.54
CA THR A 49 4.42 18.24 -0.93
C THR A 49 5.32 19.43 -1.28
N ALA A 50 6.29 19.77 -0.43
CA ALA A 50 7.20 20.89 -0.68
C ALA A 50 8.14 20.67 -1.89
N GLU A 51 8.48 19.43 -2.22
CA GLU A 51 9.24 19.09 -3.43
C GLU A 51 8.40 19.26 -4.69
N VAL A 52 7.15 18.80 -4.64
CA VAL A 52 6.18 18.93 -5.72
C VAL A 52 5.86 20.40 -5.97
N ASP A 53 5.68 21.21 -4.93
CA ASP A 53 5.50 22.66 -5.07
C ASP A 53 6.65 23.32 -5.84
N ARG A 54 7.89 22.93 -5.55
CA ARG A 54 9.08 23.43 -6.26
C ARG A 54 9.08 23.00 -7.71
N TYR A 55 8.71 21.76 -8.00
CA TYR A 55 8.58 21.25 -9.37
C TYR A 55 7.48 21.98 -10.14
N LEU A 56 6.32 22.23 -9.51
CA LEU A 56 5.17 22.89 -10.13
C LEU A 56 5.45 24.35 -10.52
N GLN A 57 6.41 25.01 -9.85
CA GLN A 57 6.89 26.34 -10.20
C GLN A 57 7.74 26.35 -11.50
N GLN A 58 8.24 25.19 -11.94
CA GLN A 58 9.03 25.05 -13.16
C GLN A 58 8.10 24.85 -14.36
N THR A 59 8.25 25.67 -15.40
CA THR A 59 7.42 25.62 -16.62
C THR A 59 8.01 24.75 -17.73
N ALA A 60 9.28 24.34 -17.61
CA ALA A 60 10.01 23.60 -18.64
C ALA A 60 9.53 22.15 -18.84
N PHE A 61 8.83 21.58 -17.85
CA PHE A 61 8.38 20.19 -17.89
C PHE A 61 6.95 20.11 -18.40
N ALA A 62 6.73 19.27 -19.41
CA ALA A 62 5.42 19.04 -20.02
C ALA A 62 5.25 17.57 -20.39
N ALA A 63 4.00 17.15 -20.56
CA ALA A 63 3.65 15.86 -21.13
C ALA A 63 4.25 15.70 -22.54
N PRO A 64 4.72 14.49 -22.91
CA PRO A 64 5.18 14.21 -24.27
C PRO A 64 4.07 14.47 -25.28
N LYS A 65 4.34 15.31 -26.30
CA LYS A 65 3.37 15.61 -27.37
C LYS A 65 3.07 14.42 -28.27
N SER A 66 4.04 13.51 -28.42
CA SER A 66 3.95 12.31 -29.24
C SER A 66 4.89 11.26 -28.68
N ARG A 67 4.49 9.99 -28.73
CA ARG A 67 5.31 8.86 -28.28
C ARG A 67 5.69 7.98 -29.46
N LEU A 68 6.93 7.48 -29.44
CA LEU A 68 7.41 6.54 -30.45
C LEU A 68 6.90 5.11 -30.22
N ALA A 69 6.51 4.79 -28.99
CA ALA A 69 6.01 3.48 -28.59
C ALA A 69 4.84 3.64 -27.60
N ALA A 70 4.04 2.59 -27.46
CA ALA A 70 2.98 2.56 -26.46
C ALA A 70 3.58 2.69 -25.04
N PRO A 71 2.98 3.51 -24.16
CA PRO A 71 3.46 3.64 -22.78
C PRO A 71 3.29 2.32 -22.02
N LEU A 72 4.11 2.14 -20.99
CA LEU A 72 4.03 0.96 -20.11
C LEU A 72 2.78 1.03 -19.20
N LEU A 73 2.48 2.23 -18.72
CA LEU A 73 1.44 2.48 -17.72
C LEU A 73 0.56 3.65 -18.14
N CYS A 74 -0.75 3.46 -18.09
CA CYS A 74 -1.71 4.55 -18.14
C CYS A 74 -2.27 4.81 -16.73
N VAL A 75 -2.13 6.02 -16.22
CA VAL A 75 -2.64 6.45 -14.92
C VAL A 75 -3.91 7.25 -15.16
N GLY A 76 -5.04 6.76 -14.64
CA GLY A 76 -6.32 7.47 -14.64
C GLY A 76 -6.59 8.07 -13.26
N ILE A 77 -6.92 9.37 -13.24
CA ILE A 77 -7.21 10.12 -12.01
C ILE A 77 -8.60 10.76 -12.13
N PRO A 78 -9.61 10.30 -11.37
CA PRO A 78 -10.89 10.98 -11.28
C PRO A 78 -10.81 12.11 -10.27
N SER A 79 -11.40 13.25 -10.57
CA SER A 79 -11.49 14.36 -9.64
C SER A 79 -12.87 15.00 -9.73
N VAL A 80 -13.45 15.28 -8.58
CA VAL A 80 -14.70 16.05 -8.45
C VAL A 80 -14.37 17.22 -7.56
N ASN A 81 -14.91 18.40 -7.87
CA ASN A 81 -14.65 19.57 -7.06
C ASN A 81 -15.30 19.45 -5.67
N ARG A 82 -14.50 19.03 -4.67
CA ARG A 82 -14.96 18.80 -3.30
C ARG A 82 -14.37 19.76 -2.28
N THR A 83 -13.26 20.44 -2.61
CA THR A 83 -12.45 21.15 -1.61
C THR A 83 -11.82 22.44 -2.12
N THR A 84 -11.47 23.32 -1.17
CA THR A 84 -10.64 24.51 -1.39
C THR A 84 -9.14 24.21 -1.50
N GLU A 85 -8.70 22.99 -1.19
CA GLU A 85 -7.29 22.57 -1.28
C GLU A 85 -6.94 21.96 -2.66
N LEU A 86 -5.72 22.21 -3.13
CA LEU A 86 -5.19 21.80 -4.44
C LEU A 86 -4.72 20.33 -4.45
N PHE A 87 -5.54 19.38 -3.99
CA PHE A 87 -5.15 17.96 -3.89
C PHE A 87 -4.74 17.37 -5.24
N LEU A 88 -5.59 17.54 -6.27
CA LEU A 88 -5.33 17.03 -7.62
C LEU A 88 -3.99 17.51 -8.17
N LYS A 89 -3.63 18.78 -7.92
CA LYS A 89 -2.37 19.37 -8.38
C LYS A 89 -1.16 18.65 -7.77
N HIS A 90 -1.22 18.32 -6.48
CA HIS A 90 -0.16 17.58 -5.80
C HIS A 90 -0.13 16.11 -6.22
N ALA A 91 -1.29 15.47 -6.40
CA ALA A 91 -1.37 14.10 -6.88
C ALA A 91 -0.71 13.97 -8.25
N VAL A 92 -1.18 14.73 -9.25
CA VAL A 92 -0.62 14.76 -10.61
C VAL A 92 0.86 15.15 -10.57
N GLY A 93 1.21 16.22 -9.85
CA GLY A 93 2.59 16.68 -9.74
C GLY A 93 3.54 15.63 -9.16
N SER A 94 3.15 14.96 -8.07
CA SER A 94 3.98 13.95 -7.41
C SER A 94 4.18 12.66 -8.21
N LEU A 95 3.27 12.36 -9.12
CA LEU A 95 3.41 11.22 -10.03
C LEU A 95 4.44 11.48 -11.14
N VAL A 96 4.71 12.75 -11.47
CA VAL A 96 5.57 13.12 -12.61
C VAL A 96 6.86 13.86 -12.24
N ASP A 97 6.95 14.48 -11.05
CA ASP A 97 8.06 15.36 -10.66
C ASP A 97 9.44 14.68 -10.64
N THR A 98 9.45 13.39 -10.38
CA THR A 98 10.66 12.58 -10.21
C THR A 98 10.94 11.66 -11.38
N LEU A 99 10.07 11.64 -12.41
CA LEU A 99 10.30 10.86 -13.61
C LEU A 99 11.37 11.53 -14.47
N SER A 100 12.36 10.77 -14.90
CA SER A 100 13.23 11.20 -16.00
C SER A 100 12.41 11.37 -17.30
N PRO A 101 12.91 12.14 -18.29
CA PRO A 101 12.22 12.26 -19.58
C PRO A 101 11.90 10.89 -20.21
N ALA A 102 12.81 9.93 -20.12
CA ALA A 102 12.61 8.58 -20.63
C ALA A 102 11.54 7.79 -19.86
N GLU A 103 11.41 8.00 -18.55
CA GLU A 103 10.33 7.38 -17.75
C GLU A 103 8.99 8.06 -18.00
N ARG A 104 8.98 9.37 -18.21
CA ARG A 104 7.76 10.14 -18.54
C ARG A 104 7.13 9.68 -19.85
N GLU A 105 7.92 9.23 -20.83
CA GLU A 105 7.43 8.57 -22.06
C GLU A 105 6.66 7.27 -21.77
N LEU A 106 7.05 6.54 -20.71
CA LEU A 106 6.44 5.26 -20.33
C LEU A 106 5.16 5.41 -19.49
N VAL A 107 4.85 6.62 -19.02
CA VAL A 107 3.67 6.92 -18.20
C VAL A 107 2.74 7.82 -18.99
N TYR A 108 1.48 7.45 -19.13
CA TYR A 108 0.43 8.25 -19.76
C TYR A 108 -0.58 8.67 -18.70
N VAL A 109 -0.82 9.97 -18.51
CA VAL A 109 -1.69 10.48 -17.43
C VAL A 109 -2.99 11.02 -18.02
N VAL A 110 -4.09 10.38 -17.64
CA VAL A 110 -5.47 10.81 -17.95
C VAL A 110 -6.09 11.37 -16.68
N VAL A 111 -6.56 12.61 -16.73
CA VAL A 111 -7.32 13.23 -15.63
C VAL A 111 -8.76 13.42 -16.08
N LEU A 112 -9.72 12.83 -15.34
CA LEU A 112 -11.14 13.08 -15.55
C LEU A 112 -11.61 14.12 -14.53
N LEU A 113 -12.04 15.28 -15.02
CA LEU A 113 -12.81 16.23 -14.21
C LEU A 113 -14.28 15.78 -14.29
N ALA A 114 -14.72 15.05 -13.27
CA ALA A 114 -15.98 14.31 -13.25
C ALA A 114 -17.19 15.17 -12.83
N ASP A 115 -17.00 16.46 -12.58
CA ASP A 115 -18.09 17.41 -12.39
C ASP A 115 -19.01 17.44 -13.61
N LYS A 116 -20.33 17.50 -13.37
CA LYS A 116 -21.34 17.57 -14.44
C LYS A 116 -21.15 18.80 -15.34
N ALA A 117 -20.72 19.91 -14.74
CA ALA A 117 -20.35 21.16 -15.39
C ALA A 117 -18.84 21.34 -15.20
N PRO A 118 -17.98 21.03 -16.18
CA PRO A 118 -16.54 20.97 -15.96
C PRO A 118 -15.95 22.33 -15.55
N GLU A 119 -16.53 23.44 -15.98
CA GLU A 119 -16.15 24.80 -15.60
C GLU A 119 -16.28 25.09 -14.10
N THR A 120 -17.10 24.32 -13.37
CA THR A 120 -17.19 24.47 -11.91
C THR A 120 -16.00 23.85 -11.20
N HIS A 121 -15.19 23.04 -11.86
CA HIS A 121 -14.01 22.44 -11.26
C HIS A 121 -12.85 23.45 -11.19
N SER A 122 -12.28 23.63 -10.00
CA SER A 122 -11.13 24.52 -9.75
C SER A 122 -9.89 24.26 -10.62
N ALA A 123 -9.75 23.06 -11.20
CA ALA A 123 -8.64 22.66 -12.06
C ALA A 123 -8.95 22.86 -13.56
N TYR A 124 -10.20 23.15 -13.92
CA TYR A 124 -10.59 23.39 -15.31
C TYR A 124 -9.87 24.63 -15.88
N GLY A 125 -9.34 24.50 -17.10
CA GLY A 125 -8.59 25.55 -17.78
C GLY A 125 -7.22 25.90 -17.16
N GLN A 126 -6.79 25.23 -16.09
CA GLN A 126 -5.52 25.56 -15.45
C GLN A 126 -4.33 25.12 -16.31
N GLU A 127 -3.37 26.04 -16.50
CA GLU A 127 -2.19 25.78 -17.35
C GLU A 127 -1.38 24.56 -16.89
N TRP A 128 -1.22 24.38 -15.58
CA TRP A 128 -0.47 23.24 -15.04
C TRP A 128 -1.10 21.90 -15.40
N LEU A 129 -2.43 21.83 -15.50
CA LEU A 129 -3.14 20.59 -15.79
C LEU A 129 -2.94 20.19 -17.25
N GLY A 130 -3.17 21.13 -18.18
CA GLY A 130 -2.92 20.91 -19.61
C GLY A 130 -1.44 20.67 -19.95
N ARG A 131 -0.52 21.15 -19.10
CA ARG A 131 0.92 20.91 -19.25
C ARG A 131 1.35 19.55 -18.74
N LEU A 132 0.82 19.08 -17.59
CA LEU A 132 1.30 17.86 -16.93
C LEU A 132 0.55 16.60 -17.32
N ALA A 133 -0.77 16.68 -17.57
CA ALA A 133 -1.56 15.55 -18.04
C ALA A 133 -1.35 15.33 -19.55
N ASP A 134 -1.41 14.06 -19.98
CA ASP A 134 -1.43 13.74 -21.40
C ASP A 134 -2.82 13.95 -22.00
N GLU A 135 -3.86 13.70 -21.21
CA GLU A 135 -5.25 13.89 -21.59
C GLU A 135 -6.06 14.40 -20.40
N VAL A 136 -6.92 15.39 -20.66
CA VAL A 136 -7.92 15.87 -19.69
C VAL A 136 -9.30 15.56 -20.25
N VAL A 137 -10.07 14.78 -19.52
CA VAL A 137 -11.41 14.35 -19.92
C VAL A 137 -12.41 15.14 -19.11
N VAL A 138 -13.45 15.60 -19.79
CA VAL A 138 -14.57 16.34 -19.18
C VAL A 138 -15.88 15.81 -19.71
N TYR A 139 -16.94 15.92 -18.92
CA TYR A 139 -18.28 15.66 -19.41
C TYR A 139 -18.82 16.88 -20.18
N GLY A 140 -19.38 16.66 -21.36
CA GLY A 140 -19.93 17.71 -22.20
C GLY A 140 -20.46 17.17 -23.53
N ASP A 141 -21.28 17.98 -24.18
CA ASP A 141 -21.75 17.66 -25.53
C ASP A 141 -20.60 17.89 -26.52
N GLY A 142 -20.55 17.16 -27.63
CA GLY A 142 -19.48 17.27 -28.63
C GLY A 142 -19.29 18.66 -29.27
N GLY A 143 -20.17 19.62 -28.93
CA GLY A 143 -20.09 21.04 -29.30
C GLY A 143 -19.80 21.98 -28.13
N THR A 144 -19.60 21.49 -26.90
CA THR A 144 -19.13 22.31 -25.78
C THR A 144 -17.77 22.87 -26.16
N SER A 145 -17.74 24.16 -26.48
CA SER A 145 -16.53 24.88 -26.82
C SER A 145 -15.54 24.70 -25.67
N THR A 146 -14.43 24.01 -25.93
CA THR A 146 -13.20 24.08 -25.14
C THR A 146 -12.56 25.46 -25.31
N GLU A 147 -13.35 26.54 -25.25
CA GLU A 147 -12.89 27.91 -25.29
C GLU A 147 -12.06 28.17 -24.02
N GLY A 148 -10.76 28.37 -24.21
CA GLY A 148 -9.79 28.51 -23.12
C GLY A 148 -9.13 27.21 -22.65
N ALA A 149 -9.55 26.03 -23.15
CA ALA A 149 -8.91 24.76 -22.81
C ALA A 149 -7.76 24.44 -23.78
N THR A 150 -6.68 23.85 -23.26
CA THR A 150 -5.51 23.44 -24.06
C THR A 150 -5.85 22.24 -24.95
N ALA A 151 -4.99 21.92 -25.93
CA ALA A 151 -5.20 20.82 -26.89
C ALA A 151 -5.36 19.42 -26.27
N SER A 152 -5.15 19.26 -24.96
CA SER A 152 -5.29 18.00 -24.23
C SER A 152 -6.72 17.70 -23.75
N TYR A 153 -7.66 18.66 -23.86
CA TYR A 153 -9.04 18.48 -23.38
C TYR A 153 -9.90 17.68 -24.35
N ARG A 154 -10.68 16.73 -23.82
CA ARG A 154 -11.63 15.90 -24.58
C ARG A 154 -12.97 15.83 -23.85
N ALA A 155 -14.02 16.29 -24.52
CA ALA A 155 -15.39 16.15 -24.05
C ALA A 155 -15.94 14.76 -24.39
N ILE A 156 -16.65 14.16 -23.43
CA ILE A 156 -17.40 12.91 -23.61
C ILE A 156 -18.82 13.04 -23.04
N PRO A 157 -19.78 12.22 -23.48
CA PRO A 157 -21.11 12.18 -22.90
C PRO A 157 -21.07 11.86 -21.40
N TYR A 158 -21.95 12.49 -20.63
CA TYR A 158 -22.10 12.24 -19.19
C TYR A 158 -22.67 10.83 -18.90
N ASP A 159 -23.66 10.43 -19.70
CA ASP A 159 -24.29 9.12 -19.65
C ASP A 159 -23.47 8.09 -20.45
N VAL A 160 -22.62 7.34 -19.75
CA VAL A 160 -21.70 6.33 -20.34
C VAL A 160 -22.18 4.89 -20.15
N GLY A 161 -23.29 4.69 -19.44
CA GLY A 161 -23.93 3.39 -19.22
C GLY A 161 -25.06 3.09 -20.21
N GLU A 162 -25.63 1.89 -20.12
CA GLU A 162 -26.84 1.53 -20.91
C GLU A 162 -28.09 2.26 -20.41
N THR A 163 -28.11 2.62 -19.12
CA THR A 163 -29.16 3.41 -18.48
C THR A 163 -28.65 4.81 -18.15
N PRO A 164 -29.54 5.82 -18.12
CA PRO A 164 -29.19 7.14 -17.64
C PRO A 164 -28.56 7.09 -16.25
N ARG A 165 -27.54 7.91 -16.02
CA ARG A 165 -26.82 7.97 -14.74
C ARG A 165 -27.73 8.51 -13.64
N GLY A 166 -27.78 7.83 -12.50
CA GLY A 166 -28.49 8.31 -11.31
C GLY A 166 -27.76 9.43 -10.56
N ASP A 167 -28.34 9.87 -9.43
CA ASP A 167 -27.73 10.85 -8.52
C ASP A 167 -26.88 10.19 -7.41
N GLY A 168 -26.72 8.87 -7.45
CA GLY A 168 -26.03 8.11 -6.43
C GLY A 168 -24.50 8.27 -6.50
N ARG A 169 -23.88 8.72 -5.40
CA ARG A 169 -22.40 8.86 -5.31
C ARG A 169 -21.64 7.60 -5.73
N THR A 170 -22.08 6.44 -5.25
CA THR A 170 -21.41 5.16 -5.55
C THR A 170 -21.50 4.79 -7.03
N GLU A 171 -22.66 5.02 -7.66
CA GLU A 171 -22.84 4.79 -9.09
C GLU A 171 -21.96 5.72 -9.91
N ASN A 172 -21.99 7.01 -9.60
CA ASN A 172 -21.23 8.03 -10.33
C ASN A 172 -19.72 7.74 -10.26
N MET A 173 -19.19 7.46 -9.06
CA MET A 173 -17.79 7.08 -8.88
C MET A 173 -17.40 5.84 -9.71
N ARG A 174 -18.25 4.81 -9.76
CA ARG A 174 -17.97 3.61 -10.60
C ARG A 174 -17.95 3.95 -12.08
N LEU A 175 -18.90 4.75 -12.55
CA LEU A 175 -18.97 5.15 -13.97
C LEU A 175 -17.78 6.03 -14.35
N ASP A 176 -17.37 6.96 -13.48
CA ASP A 176 -16.17 7.79 -13.66
C ASP A 176 -14.90 6.93 -13.77
N HIS A 177 -14.76 5.91 -12.92
CA HIS A 177 -13.68 4.92 -13.05
C HIS A 177 -13.77 4.14 -14.38
N SER A 178 -14.97 3.78 -14.83
CA SER A 178 -15.16 3.04 -16.08
C SER A 178 -14.70 3.86 -17.30
N VAL A 179 -14.90 5.19 -17.26
CA VAL A 179 -14.38 6.12 -18.27
C VAL A 179 -12.86 6.05 -18.29
N LEU A 180 -12.20 6.19 -17.14
CA LEU A 180 -10.74 6.13 -17.08
C LEU A 180 -10.18 4.79 -17.60
N VAL A 181 -10.84 3.68 -17.27
CA VAL A 181 -10.50 2.36 -17.84
C VAL A 181 -10.61 2.39 -19.37
N GLU A 182 -11.71 2.89 -19.92
CA GLU A 182 -11.92 3.00 -21.37
C GLU A 182 -10.85 3.86 -22.05
N ARG A 183 -10.57 5.04 -21.50
CA ARG A 183 -9.53 5.94 -22.02
C ARG A 183 -8.17 5.29 -22.01
N CYS A 184 -7.79 4.63 -20.93
CA CYS A 184 -6.51 3.95 -20.82
C CYS A 184 -6.42 2.69 -21.70
N ARG A 185 -7.50 1.93 -21.87
CA ARG A 185 -7.55 0.80 -22.82
C ARG A 185 -7.24 1.25 -24.25
N SER A 186 -7.74 2.42 -24.65
CA SER A 186 -7.49 2.97 -26.00
C SER A 186 -6.01 3.29 -26.26
N GLN A 187 -5.19 3.44 -25.21
CA GLN A 187 -3.75 3.65 -25.32
C GLN A 187 -2.94 2.36 -25.45
N THR A 188 -3.60 1.19 -25.41
CA THR A 188 -2.95 -0.13 -25.53
C THR A 188 -1.82 -0.38 -24.53
N THR A 189 -1.91 0.22 -23.33
CA THR A 189 -0.88 0.07 -22.30
C THR A 189 -0.97 -1.31 -21.63
N PRO A 190 0.16 -1.95 -21.29
CA PRO A 190 0.17 -3.20 -20.53
C PRO A 190 -0.49 -3.10 -19.15
N PHE A 191 -0.42 -1.92 -18.52
CA PHE A 191 -0.98 -1.67 -17.20
C PHE A 191 -1.83 -0.40 -17.17
N PHE A 192 -2.83 -0.41 -16.30
CA PHE A 192 -3.67 0.73 -15.93
C PHE A 192 -3.57 0.96 -14.43
N ALA A 193 -3.24 2.16 -13.98
CA ALA A 193 -3.35 2.57 -12.59
C ALA A 193 -4.54 3.50 -12.41
N LEU A 194 -5.49 3.11 -11.56
CA LEU A 194 -6.50 4.02 -11.04
C LEU A 194 -5.95 4.66 -9.78
N VAL A 195 -5.86 5.99 -9.73
CA VAL A 195 -5.28 6.74 -8.61
C VAL A 195 -6.24 7.85 -8.20
N GLU A 196 -6.51 7.98 -6.90
CA GLU A 196 -7.36 9.06 -6.36
C GLU A 196 -6.64 10.42 -6.43
N ASP A 197 -7.40 11.51 -6.43
CA ASP A 197 -6.88 12.87 -6.58
C ASP A 197 -6.28 13.46 -5.28
N ASP A 198 -6.41 12.76 -4.15
CA ASP A 198 -5.96 13.17 -2.82
C ASP A 198 -4.78 12.34 -2.30
N VAL A 199 -3.86 11.97 -3.19
CA VAL A 199 -2.64 11.23 -2.85
C VAL A 199 -1.36 12.06 -3.02
N ILE A 200 -0.28 11.61 -2.38
CA ILE A 200 1.09 12.04 -2.63
C ILE A 200 1.97 10.81 -2.89
N ALA A 201 2.71 10.82 -4.00
CA ALA A 201 3.60 9.72 -4.38
C ALA A 201 5.03 9.87 -3.81
N SER A 202 5.64 8.74 -3.46
CA SER A 202 7.06 8.60 -3.15
C SER A 202 7.94 8.88 -4.37
N ARG A 203 9.20 9.26 -4.17
CA ARG A 203 10.13 9.64 -5.26
C ARG A 203 10.44 8.51 -6.23
N ASP A 204 10.40 7.28 -5.74
CA ASP A 204 10.79 6.07 -6.46
C ASP A 204 9.57 5.20 -6.82
N TRP A 205 8.36 5.78 -6.78
CA TRP A 205 7.10 5.06 -7.01
C TRP A 205 7.12 4.27 -8.32
N PHE A 206 7.61 4.88 -9.42
CA PHE A 206 7.61 4.26 -10.74
C PHE A 206 8.65 3.16 -10.86
N ALA A 207 9.84 3.37 -10.30
CA ALA A 207 10.89 2.34 -10.27
C ALA A 207 10.42 1.11 -9.47
N ARG A 208 9.78 1.32 -8.33
CA ARG A 208 9.18 0.25 -7.51
C ARG A 208 8.05 -0.46 -8.24
N PHE A 209 7.15 0.30 -8.86
CA PHE A 209 6.09 -0.26 -9.71
C PHE A 209 6.66 -1.19 -10.78
N ARG A 210 7.68 -0.75 -11.55
CA ARG A 210 8.30 -1.55 -12.61
C ARG A 210 8.93 -2.83 -12.09
N SER A 211 9.66 -2.76 -10.98
CA SER A 211 10.25 -3.93 -10.32
C SER A 211 9.16 -4.90 -9.86
N ALA A 212 8.10 -4.36 -9.27
CA ALA A 212 7.01 -5.11 -8.69
C ALA A 212 6.17 -5.86 -9.71
N VAL A 213 5.71 -5.22 -10.79
CA VAL A 213 4.91 -5.91 -11.81
C VAL A 213 5.71 -7.05 -12.46
N GLY A 214 7.02 -6.85 -12.69
CA GLY A 214 7.89 -7.92 -13.17
C GLY A 214 8.08 -9.07 -12.17
N HIS A 215 8.04 -8.80 -10.87
CA HIS A 215 8.03 -9.84 -9.83
C HIS A 215 6.69 -10.59 -9.79
N VAL A 216 5.57 -9.85 -9.73
CA VAL A 216 4.23 -10.41 -9.63
C VAL A 216 3.89 -11.28 -10.85
N ASP A 217 4.23 -10.84 -12.07
CA ASP A 217 4.00 -11.65 -13.27
C ASP A 217 4.82 -12.95 -13.26
N ARG A 218 6.06 -12.92 -12.76
CA ARG A 218 6.86 -14.14 -12.60
C ARG A 218 6.26 -15.10 -11.56
N GLU A 219 5.76 -14.58 -10.44
CA GLU A 219 5.11 -15.41 -9.42
C GLU A 219 3.77 -15.98 -9.91
N ALA A 220 3.01 -15.21 -10.70
CA ALA A 220 1.79 -15.70 -11.36
C ALA A 220 2.10 -16.83 -12.34
N GLN A 221 3.17 -16.71 -13.14
CA GLN A 221 3.62 -17.77 -14.04
C GLN A 221 4.07 -19.04 -13.31
N LYS A 222 4.81 -18.90 -12.20
CA LYS A 222 5.29 -20.04 -11.40
C LYS A 222 4.15 -20.76 -10.69
N SER A 223 3.22 -20.02 -10.11
CA SER A 223 2.11 -20.58 -9.34
C SER A 223 0.94 -21.05 -10.21
N GLY A 224 0.87 -20.59 -11.47
CA GLY A 224 -0.29 -20.80 -12.33
C GLY A 224 -1.53 -20.01 -11.91
N ARG A 225 -1.42 -19.11 -10.92
CA ARG A 225 -2.52 -18.28 -10.42
C ARG A 225 -2.36 -16.85 -10.89
N ASP A 226 -3.31 -16.38 -11.70
CA ASP A 226 -3.34 -15.01 -12.19
C ASP A 226 -3.68 -13.99 -11.07
N TRP A 227 -3.50 -12.69 -11.33
CA TRP A 227 -3.68 -11.62 -10.35
C TRP A 227 -4.54 -10.47 -10.89
N LEU A 228 -5.47 -9.97 -10.07
CA LEU A 228 -6.41 -8.93 -10.46
C LEU A 228 -5.78 -7.54 -10.44
N TYR A 229 -5.18 -7.18 -9.29
CA TYR A 229 -4.61 -5.86 -9.10
C TYR A 229 -3.41 -5.87 -8.14
N MET A 230 -2.62 -4.80 -8.19
CA MET A 230 -1.58 -4.46 -7.23
C MET A 230 -1.86 -3.08 -6.62
N ARG A 231 -1.93 -3.01 -5.30
CA ARG A 231 -2.12 -1.77 -4.53
C ARG A 231 -0.84 -0.94 -4.52
N LEU A 232 -0.94 0.31 -4.94
CA LEU A 232 0.08 1.34 -4.71
C LEU A 232 -0.07 1.99 -3.33
N PHE A 233 -1.28 1.85 -2.75
CA PHE A 233 -1.64 2.28 -1.42
C PHE A 233 -2.45 1.21 -0.69
N TYR A 234 -2.20 1.07 0.61
CA TYR A 234 -3.11 0.40 1.53
C TYR A 234 -3.00 1.02 2.92
N SER A 235 -4.12 1.02 3.65
CA SER A 235 -4.13 1.42 5.05
C SER A 235 -3.47 0.34 5.91
N GLU A 236 -2.52 0.74 6.75
CA GLU A 236 -1.86 -0.19 7.67
C GLU A 236 -2.69 -0.45 8.93
N LEU A 237 -3.80 0.27 9.13
CA LEU A 237 -4.67 0.12 10.30
C LEU A 237 -5.25 -1.30 10.45
N LEU A 238 -5.50 -1.99 9.33
CA LEU A 238 -6.07 -3.35 9.32
C LEU A 238 -5.00 -4.46 9.30
N MET A 239 -3.71 -4.07 9.26
CA MET A 239 -2.58 -5.00 9.12
C MET A 239 -1.97 -5.40 10.46
N GLY A 240 -2.71 -5.21 11.56
CA GLY A 240 -2.29 -5.53 12.93
C GLY A 240 -2.43 -7.00 13.30
N TRP A 241 -2.38 -7.30 14.59
CA TRP A 241 -2.67 -8.63 15.13
C TRP A 241 -4.18 -8.90 15.06
N ASN A 242 -4.61 -9.62 14.04
CA ASN A 242 -6.01 -9.95 13.79
C ASN A 242 -6.43 -11.24 14.50
N ALA A 243 -7.60 -11.24 15.16
CA ALA A 243 -8.08 -12.39 15.93
C ALA A 243 -8.44 -13.59 15.06
N GLU A 244 -8.81 -13.36 13.80
CA GLU A 244 -9.14 -14.38 12.81
C GLU A 244 -7.93 -15.28 12.48
N GLU A 245 -6.71 -14.80 12.72
CA GLU A 245 -5.46 -15.52 12.44
C GLU A 245 -4.86 -16.18 13.69
N TRP A 246 -5.62 -16.31 14.78
CA TRP A 246 -5.13 -16.86 16.05
C TRP A 246 -4.52 -18.26 15.92
N LEU A 247 -5.08 -19.11 15.05
CA LEU A 247 -4.55 -20.45 14.77
C LEU A 247 -3.15 -20.37 14.19
N SER A 248 -2.95 -19.56 13.16
CA SER A 248 -1.64 -19.35 12.53
C SER A 248 -0.60 -18.84 13.54
N TYR A 249 -1.00 -17.94 14.43
CA TYR A 249 -0.10 -17.47 15.50
C TYR A 249 0.25 -18.58 16.49
N ALA A 250 -0.75 -19.37 16.91
CA ALA A 250 -0.57 -20.48 17.83
C ALA A 250 0.33 -21.56 17.24
N GLU A 251 0.17 -21.89 15.95
CA GLU A 251 1.03 -22.85 15.23
C GLU A 251 2.51 -22.44 15.27
N VAL A 252 2.82 -21.17 15.00
CA VAL A 252 4.20 -20.67 15.06
C VAL A 252 4.76 -20.74 16.48
N VAL A 253 3.96 -20.35 17.48
CA VAL A 253 4.36 -20.42 18.89
C VAL A 253 4.60 -21.87 19.33
N PHE A 254 3.67 -22.78 19.06
CA PHE A 254 3.82 -24.20 19.39
C PHE A 254 4.99 -24.85 18.65
N GLY A 255 5.18 -24.51 17.37
CA GLY A 255 6.33 -24.94 16.59
C GLY A 255 7.66 -24.50 17.21
N LEU A 256 7.76 -23.25 17.67
CA LEU A 256 8.94 -22.74 18.38
C LEU A 256 9.21 -23.55 19.66
N TYR A 257 8.19 -23.79 20.48
CA TYR A 257 8.31 -24.62 21.68
C TYR A 257 8.73 -26.06 21.36
N ALA A 258 8.18 -26.66 20.30
CA ALA A 258 8.54 -28.01 19.87
C ALA A 258 10.00 -28.09 19.44
N VAL A 259 10.48 -27.14 18.64
CA VAL A 259 11.90 -27.07 18.23
C VAL A 259 12.81 -26.92 19.46
N LEU A 260 12.49 -26.01 20.38
CA LEU A 260 13.26 -25.87 21.62
C LEU A 260 13.27 -27.16 22.44
N LEU A 261 12.12 -27.84 22.57
CA LEU A 261 12.02 -29.11 23.28
C LEU A 261 12.92 -30.18 22.65
N LEU A 262 12.87 -30.34 21.33
CA LEU A 262 13.71 -31.29 20.59
C LEU A 262 15.20 -30.99 20.76
N LEU A 263 15.59 -29.70 20.70
CA LEU A 263 16.98 -29.28 20.95
C LEU A 263 17.44 -29.65 22.37
N PHE A 264 16.62 -29.39 23.39
CA PHE A 264 16.95 -29.74 24.78
C PHE A 264 16.99 -31.25 25.00
N VAL A 265 16.08 -32.03 24.38
CA VAL A 265 16.11 -33.50 24.44
C VAL A 265 17.40 -34.03 23.81
N GLU A 266 17.80 -33.51 22.65
CA GLU A 266 19.02 -33.92 21.95
C GLU A 266 20.28 -33.53 22.75
N LEU A 267 20.34 -32.32 23.30
CA LEU A 267 21.42 -31.91 24.20
C LEU A 267 21.50 -32.82 25.43
N ARG A 268 20.36 -33.16 26.03
CA ARG A 268 20.31 -34.08 27.17
C ARG A 268 20.79 -35.48 26.78
N ARG A 269 20.43 -35.97 25.59
CA ARG A 269 20.90 -37.26 25.06
C ARG A 269 22.42 -37.28 24.90
N ARG A 270 22.99 -36.23 24.28
CA ARG A 270 24.45 -36.07 24.11
C ARG A 270 25.19 -35.94 25.44
N HIS A 271 24.63 -35.22 26.41
CA HIS A 271 25.23 -35.07 27.74
C HIS A 271 25.11 -36.32 28.63
N ARG A 272 24.10 -37.17 28.43
CA ARG A 272 23.99 -38.48 29.10
C ARG A 272 25.03 -39.51 28.63
N LEU A 273 25.73 -39.25 27.53
CA LEU A 273 26.85 -40.07 27.03
C LEU A 273 28.21 -39.70 27.67
N GLY A 274 28.25 -38.72 28.59
CA GLY A 274 29.44 -38.31 29.36
C GLY A 274 29.53 -38.93 30.78
N PRO A 275 30.66 -38.75 31.50
CA PRO A 275 31.08 -39.63 32.60
C PRO A 275 30.13 -39.61 33.81
N VAL A 276 29.83 -40.82 34.31
CA VAL A 276 28.97 -41.08 35.46
C VAL A 276 29.74 -40.81 36.75
N GLY A 277 29.50 -39.66 37.39
CA GLY A 277 30.09 -39.28 38.68
C GLY A 277 29.28 -38.21 39.42
N PRO A 278 29.61 -37.86 40.68
CA PRO A 278 28.88 -36.86 41.47
C PRO A 278 28.81 -35.47 40.80
N SER A 279 29.78 -35.13 39.95
CA SER A 279 29.76 -33.93 39.09
C SER A 279 28.60 -33.93 38.07
N ALA A 280 28.10 -35.10 37.67
CA ALA A 280 26.96 -35.25 36.75
C ALA A 280 25.62 -34.87 37.38
N LYS A 281 25.43 -35.03 38.71
CA LYS A 281 24.20 -34.60 39.40
C LYS A 281 24.07 -33.07 39.43
N GLY A 282 25.16 -32.35 39.75
CA GLY A 282 25.20 -30.88 39.70
C GLY A 282 25.07 -30.32 38.28
N SER A 283 25.62 -31.04 37.29
CA SER A 283 25.42 -30.71 35.87
C SER A 283 23.96 -30.88 35.43
N ALA A 284 23.29 -31.97 35.83
CA ALA A 284 21.89 -32.23 35.51
C ALA A 284 20.91 -31.24 36.16
N GLN A 285 21.16 -30.84 37.42
CA GLN A 285 20.34 -29.81 38.09
C GLN A 285 20.47 -28.44 37.40
N ASN A 286 21.70 -28.04 37.04
CA ASN A 286 21.92 -26.80 36.29
C ASN A 286 21.27 -26.85 34.90
N PHE A 287 21.32 -28.00 34.22
CA PHE A 287 20.64 -28.21 32.93
C PHE A 287 19.12 -28.07 33.06
N ASN A 288 18.50 -28.71 34.05
CA ASN A 288 17.07 -28.62 34.30
C ASN A 288 16.65 -27.18 34.67
N LEU A 289 17.45 -26.47 35.47
CA LEU A 289 17.19 -25.08 35.80
C LEU A 289 17.27 -24.17 34.57
N MET A 290 18.27 -24.37 33.70
CA MET A 290 18.36 -23.62 32.44
C MET A 290 17.19 -23.92 31.51
N ALA A 291 16.78 -25.19 31.40
CA ALA A 291 15.60 -25.57 30.63
C ALA A 291 14.34 -24.87 31.18
N ALA A 292 14.12 -24.90 32.50
CA ALA A 292 13.01 -24.21 33.13
C ALA A 292 13.02 -22.70 32.86
N LEU A 293 14.19 -22.05 32.94
CA LEU A 293 14.31 -20.62 32.59
C LEU A 293 13.96 -20.36 31.12
N VAL A 294 14.46 -21.17 30.19
CA VAL A 294 14.18 -20.99 28.76
C VAL A 294 12.70 -21.20 28.46
N PHE A 295 12.09 -22.30 28.91
CA PHE A 295 10.71 -22.64 28.58
C PHE A 295 9.68 -21.81 29.34
N CYS A 296 9.90 -21.53 30.63
CA CYS A 296 8.89 -20.93 31.49
C CYS A 296 9.07 -19.43 31.69
N LEU A 297 10.21 -18.85 31.28
CA LEU A 297 10.48 -17.43 31.52
C LEU A 297 10.93 -16.71 30.25
N TRP A 298 12.04 -17.13 29.64
CA TRP A 298 12.65 -16.39 28.54
C TRP A 298 11.82 -16.46 27.27
N THR A 299 11.36 -17.66 26.90
CA THR A 299 10.54 -17.86 25.69
C THR A 299 9.19 -17.13 25.81
N PRO A 300 8.41 -17.27 26.90
CA PRO A 300 7.21 -16.46 27.11
C PRO A 300 7.47 -14.96 27.06
N ALA A 301 8.56 -14.46 27.67
CA ALA A 301 8.90 -13.04 27.66
C ALA A 301 9.24 -12.51 26.26
N LEU A 302 9.93 -13.31 25.44
CA LEU A 302 10.22 -12.96 24.05
C LEU A 302 8.97 -13.00 23.16
N ILE A 303 8.09 -14.00 23.36
CA ILE A 303 6.80 -14.07 22.66
C ILE A 303 5.93 -12.87 23.03
N ALA A 304 5.84 -12.53 24.32
CA ALA A 304 5.12 -11.35 24.78
C ALA A 304 5.67 -10.08 24.12
N LEU A 305 6.99 -9.92 24.11
CA LEU A 305 7.62 -8.76 23.47
C LEU A 305 7.37 -8.70 21.95
N PHE A 306 7.35 -9.85 21.27
CA PHE A 306 7.02 -9.94 19.85
C PHE A 306 5.61 -9.38 19.57
N PHE A 307 4.60 -9.82 20.31
CA PHE A 307 3.25 -9.27 20.16
C PHE A 307 3.17 -7.79 20.59
N MET A 308 3.81 -7.42 21.71
CA MET A 308 3.86 -6.05 22.21
C MET A 308 4.52 -5.06 21.25
N ALA A 309 5.49 -5.50 20.44
CA ALA A 309 6.19 -4.64 19.49
C ALA A 309 5.29 -4.19 18.31
N GLY A 310 4.20 -4.91 18.05
CA GLY A 310 3.30 -4.64 16.94
C GLY A 310 3.72 -5.31 15.62
N ARG A 311 2.73 -5.78 14.87
CA ARG A 311 2.91 -6.57 13.65
C ARG A 311 3.54 -5.77 12.52
N ILE A 312 3.13 -4.52 12.33
CA ILE A 312 3.62 -3.66 11.25
C ILE A 312 5.10 -3.31 11.49
N SER A 313 5.47 -3.04 12.74
CA SER A 313 6.85 -2.76 13.16
C SER A 313 7.76 -3.94 12.93
N LEU A 314 7.34 -5.14 13.32
CA LEU A 314 8.10 -6.36 13.08
C LEU A 314 8.21 -6.65 11.59
N ARG A 315 7.13 -6.48 10.83
CA ARG A 315 7.15 -6.63 9.37
C ARG A 315 8.17 -5.69 8.72
N ARG A 316 8.23 -4.43 9.14
CA ARG A 316 9.24 -3.46 8.67
C ARG A 316 10.69 -3.88 8.96
N LEU A 317 10.94 -4.59 10.06
CA LEU A 317 12.26 -5.13 10.38
C LEU A 317 12.64 -6.32 9.50
N VAL A 318 11.66 -7.13 9.11
CA VAL A 318 11.88 -8.36 8.31
C VAL A 318 11.86 -8.07 6.81
N SER A 319 11.11 -7.06 6.36
CA SER A 319 10.97 -6.64 4.96
C SER A 319 12.31 -6.41 4.21
N PRO A 320 13.37 -5.80 4.80
CA PRO A 320 14.65 -5.63 4.13
C PRO A 320 15.52 -6.90 4.07
N LEU A 321 15.13 -8.01 4.70
CA LEU A 321 15.84 -9.28 4.53
C LEU A 321 15.48 -9.87 3.16
N PRO A 322 16.39 -10.61 2.49
CA PRO A 322 16.15 -11.24 1.19
C PRO A 322 14.99 -12.26 1.17
N LEU A 323 14.37 -12.52 2.33
CA LEU A 323 13.15 -13.32 2.50
C LEU A 323 11.86 -12.50 2.32
N GLY A 324 11.92 -11.17 2.46
CA GLY A 324 10.81 -10.25 2.17
C GLY A 324 10.75 -9.98 0.68
N GLY A 325 9.80 -10.58 -0.02
CA GLY A 325 9.72 -10.59 -1.49
C GLY A 325 9.79 -9.18 -2.10
N GLY A 326 10.93 -8.82 -2.70
CA GLY A 326 11.07 -7.84 -3.78
C GLY A 326 10.41 -6.45 -3.64
N GLY A 327 9.97 -6.03 -2.46
CA GLY A 327 9.13 -4.83 -2.27
C GLY A 327 7.64 -5.02 -2.61
N VAL A 328 7.15 -6.27 -2.66
CA VAL A 328 5.74 -6.61 -2.95
C VAL A 328 5.28 -7.71 -1.99
N LEU A 329 4.03 -7.62 -1.52
CA LEU A 329 3.39 -8.66 -0.74
C LEU A 329 2.06 -9.07 -1.37
N GLU A 330 1.76 -10.37 -1.38
CA GLU A 330 0.40 -10.82 -1.60
C GLU A 330 -0.50 -10.35 -0.44
N MET A 331 -1.63 -9.74 -0.77
CA MET A 331 -2.59 -9.19 0.18
C MET A 331 -3.96 -9.82 -0.05
N PRO A 332 -4.14 -11.10 0.33
CA PRO A 332 -5.41 -11.80 0.12
C PRO A 332 -6.51 -11.25 1.02
N ASN A 333 -6.17 -10.71 2.19
CA ASN A 333 -7.09 -10.18 3.21
C ASN A 333 -6.63 -8.81 3.71
N TYR A 334 -7.53 -8.09 4.39
CA TYR A 334 -7.26 -6.83 5.10
C TYR A 334 -6.82 -5.65 4.22
N GLY A 335 -6.84 -5.81 2.89
CA GLY A 335 -6.65 -4.71 1.96
C GLY A 335 -7.87 -3.78 2.00
N CYS A 336 -7.71 -2.58 2.52
CA CYS A 336 -8.69 -1.51 2.36
C CYS A 336 -8.22 -0.46 1.36
N CYS A 337 -9.23 0.17 0.77
CA CYS A 337 -9.18 1.53 0.23
C CYS A 337 -8.57 1.59 -1.18
N ALA A 338 -9.05 2.49 -2.04
CA ALA A 338 -8.77 2.45 -3.49
C ALA A 338 -7.90 3.61 -4.00
N GLN A 339 -7.11 4.24 -3.13
CA GLN A 339 -6.25 5.40 -3.45
C GLN A 339 -5.31 5.16 -4.63
N GLY A 340 -4.90 3.91 -4.86
CA GLY A 340 -4.04 3.55 -5.98
C GLY A 340 -4.06 2.05 -6.26
N LEU A 341 -4.63 1.66 -7.41
CA LEU A 341 -4.74 0.27 -7.85
C LEU A 341 -4.20 0.13 -9.27
N VAL A 342 -3.27 -0.79 -9.47
CA VAL A 342 -2.76 -1.18 -10.79
C VAL A 342 -3.43 -2.45 -11.25
N PHE A 343 -3.95 -2.46 -12.48
CA PHE A 343 -4.56 -3.60 -13.14
C PHE A 343 -3.76 -3.94 -14.42
N PRO A 344 -3.57 -5.24 -14.73
CA PRO A 344 -3.03 -5.64 -16.02
C PRO A 344 -4.10 -5.52 -17.11
N SER A 345 -3.68 -5.21 -18.33
CA SER A 345 -4.56 -4.93 -19.48
C SER A 345 -5.59 -6.03 -19.75
N ARG A 346 -5.20 -7.30 -19.53
CA ARG A 346 -6.05 -8.49 -19.70
C ARG A 346 -7.32 -8.50 -18.84
N HIS A 347 -7.38 -7.71 -17.76
CA HIS A 347 -8.56 -7.65 -16.89
C HIS A 347 -9.40 -6.38 -17.11
N LEU A 348 -8.96 -5.44 -17.95
CA LEU A 348 -9.63 -4.14 -18.09
C LEU A 348 -11.01 -4.22 -18.73
N GLU A 349 -11.24 -5.19 -19.61
CA GLU A 349 -12.58 -5.40 -20.19
C GLU A 349 -13.59 -5.85 -19.14
N GLY A 350 -13.23 -6.88 -18.36
CA GLY A 350 -14.05 -7.36 -17.25
C GLY A 350 -14.24 -6.30 -16.18
N LEU A 351 -13.20 -5.52 -15.88
CA LEU A 351 -13.26 -4.40 -14.94
C LEU A 351 -14.22 -3.31 -15.42
N GLN A 352 -14.13 -2.90 -16.69
CA GLN A 352 -15.02 -1.89 -17.25
C GLN A 352 -16.48 -2.34 -17.22
N ALA A 353 -16.75 -3.60 -17.61
CA ALA A 353 -18.08 -4.17 -17.57
C ALA A 353 -18.63 -4.23 -16.13
N LEU A 354 -17.80 -4.65 -15.18
CA LEU A 354 -18.14 -4.69 -13.75
C LEU A 354 -18.45 -3.30 -13.17
N LEU A 355 -17.69 -2.28 -13.59
CA LEU A 355 -17.90 -0.90 -13.17
C LEU A 355 -19.15 -0.28 -13.77
N ARG A 356 -19.53 -0.64 -15.01
CA ARG A 356 -20.76 -0.13 -15.64
C ARG A 356 -22.01 -0.85 -15.14
N SER A 357 -21.94 -2.18 -15.05
CA SER A 357 -23.09 -3.06 -14.75
C SER A 357 -22.76 -4.04 -13.62
N PRO A 358 -22.64 -3.56 -12.36
CA PRO A 358 -22.28 -4.42 -11.25
C PRO A 358 -23.45 -5.34 -10.87
N PRO A 359 -23.18 -6.54 -10.34
CA PRO A 359 -24.23 -7.46 -9.89
C PRO A 359 -25.01 -6.93 -8.67
N PHE A 360 -24.40 -6.03 -7.89
CA PHE A 360 -24.98 -5.45 -6.68
C PHE A 360 -24.54 -3.98 -6.52
N ALA A 361 -25.30 -3.20 -5.75
CA ALA A 361 -25.01 -1.78 -5.46
C ALA A 361 -23.94 -1.61 -4.34
N PHE A 362 -22.83 -2.35 -4.43
CA PHE A 362 -21.72 -2.22 -3.48
C PHE A 362 -20.75 -1.09 -3.87
N ALA A 363 -19.93 -0.67 -2.90
CA ALA A 363 -18.82 0.24 -3.15
C ALA A 363 -17.78 -0.41 -4.08
N GLY A 364 -17.03 0.40 -4.82
CA GLY A 364 -16.14 -0.08 -5.89
C GLY A 364 -15.08 -1.08 -5.42
N ASP A 365 -14.51 -0.89 -4.23
CA ASP A 365 -13.51 -1.78 -3.66
C ASP A 365 -14.09 -3.15 -3.29
N GLN A 366 -15.27 -3.20 -2.67
CA GLN A 366 -15.98 -4.44 -2.32
C GLN A 366 -16.27 -5.32 -3.55
N ILE A 367 -16.70 -4.68 -4.65
CA ILE A 367 -17.00 -5.38 -5.89
C ILE A 367 -15.74 -6.05 -6.48
N LEU A 368 -14.57 -5.42 -6.33
CA LEU A 368 -13.29 -6.01 -6.77
C LEU A 368 -12.86 -7.20 -5.90
N GLU A 369 -13.14 -7.16 -4.59
CA GLU A 369 -12.83 -8.26 -3.68
C GLU A 369 -13.60 -9.53 -4.03
N ASP A 370 -14.90 -9.41 -4.31
CA ASP A 370 -15.74 -10.53 -4.75
C ASP A 370 -15.34 -11.00 -6.16
N TYR A 371 -15.07 -10.07 -7.09
CA TYR A 371 -14.61 -10.41 -8.44
C TYR A 371 -13.30 -11.20 -8.44
N ALA A 372 -12.35 -10.83 -7.56
CA ALA A 372 -11.11 -11.56 -7.38
C ALA A 372 -11.35 -12.95 -6.79
N ARG A 373 -12.17 -13.05 -5.74
CA ARG A 373 -12.49 -14.30 -5.04
C ARG A 373 -13.12 -15.31 -6.00
N ASP A 374 -14.16 -14.90 -6.72
CA ASP A 374 -14.94 -15.78 -7.60
C ASP A 374 -14.13 -16.32 -8.78
N ARG A 375 -13.03 -15.63 -9.14
CA ARG A 375 -12.12 -16.02 -10.22
C ARG A 375 -10.78 -16.58 -9.72
N GLY A 376 -10.61 -16.73 -8.41
CA GLY A 376 -9.36 -17.20 -7.81
C GLY A 376 -8.15 -16.30 -8.11
N LEU A 377 -8.36 -15.00 -8.35
CA LEU A 377 -7.32 -14.05 -8.70
C LEU A 377 -6.57 -13.56 -7.45
N ALA A 378 -5.24 -13.56 -7.52
CA ALA A 378 -4.40 -12.99 -6.47
C ALA A 378 -4.53 -11.46 -6.42
N LYS A 379 -4.27 -10.89 -5.24
CA LYS A 379 -4.24 -9.45 -4.99
C LYS A 379 -2.91 -9.12 -4.34
N TRP A 380 -2.23 -8.09 -4.81
CA TRP A 380 -0.88 -7.73 -4.36
C TRP A 380 -0.84 -6.30 -3.84
N ALA A 381 0.23 -5.95 -3.13
CA ALA A 381 0.50 -4.58 -2.67
C ALA A 381 2.00 -4.30 -2.69
N LEU A 382 2.38 -3.08 -3.05
CA LEU A 382 3.74 -2.58 -2.85
C LEU A 382 4.00 -2.39 -1.35
N ASP A 383 5.08 -2.98 -0.83
CA ASP A 383 5.47 -2.89 0.58
C ASP A 383 6.92 -2.36 0.72
N PRO A 384 7.13 -1.17 1.28
CA PRO A 384 6.10 -0.24 1.77
C PRO A 384 5.33 0.43 0.64
N SER A 385 4.13 0.95 0.97
CA SER A 385 3.29 1.74 0.07
C SER A 385 4.07 2.86 -0.61
N VAL A 386 3.75 3.13 -1.88
CA VAL A 386 4.39 4.19 -2.67
C VAL A 386 3.54 5.44 -2.79
N LEU A 387 2.32 5.39 -2.30
CA LEU A 387 1.42 6.54 -2.14
C LEU A 387 1.07 6.72 -0.66
N GLN A 388 0.60 7.91 -0.34
CA GLN A 388 -0.06 8.23 0.93
C GLN A 388 -1.25 9.14 0.66
N HIS A 389 -2.32 8.92 1.41
CA HIS A 389 -3.48 9.79 1.37
C HIS A 389 -3.17 11.12 2.07
N ALA A 390 -3.43 12.25 1.39
CA ALA A 390 -3.16 13.60 1.88
C ALA A 390 -4.07 14.00 3.05
N GLY A 391 -5.21 13.32 3.21
CA GLY A 391 -6.26 13.65 4.17
C GLY A 391 -5.87 13.33 5.61
N ARG A 392 -5.39 14.36 6.33
CA ARG A 392 -5.80 14.66 7.72
C ARG A 392 -6.61 15.95 7.82
N ARG A 393 -6.96 16.53 6.66
CA ARG A 393 -7.85 17.67 6.49
C ARG A 393 -9.02 17.19 5.64
N GLU A 394 -10.22 17.50 6.09
CA GLU A 394 -11.49 16.88 5.71
C GLU A 394 -11.73 16.86 4.19
N SER A 395 -12.02 15.67 3.63
CA SER A 395 -12.53 15.47 2.26
C SER A 395 -14.02 15.05 2.26
N SER A 396 -14.62 14.89 3.45
CA SER A 396 -16.04 14.56 3.61
C SER A 396 -16.59 15.07 4.94
N ASP A 397 -17.81 15.61 4.93
CA ASP A 397 -18.55 16.10 6.11
C ASP A 397 -18.48 15.13 7.30
N GLY A 398 -17.81 15.56 8.37
CA GLY A 398 -17.87 14.94 9.69
C GLY A 398 -16.51 14.90 10.43
N PRO A 399 -16.53 14.85 11.78
CA PRO A 399 -15.33 14.90 12.63
C PRO A 399 -14.52 13.58 12.63
N ARG A 400 -14.65 12.75 11.60
CA ARG A 400 -13.92 11.49 11.49
C ARG A 400 -12.50 11.76 11.01
N LYS A 401 -11.57 11.73 11.96
CA LYS A 401 -10.12 11.65 11.69
C LYS A 401 -9.89 10.53 10.68
N ALA A 402 -9.25 10.86 9.56
CA ALA A 402 -9.08 9.98 8.41
C ALA A 402 -8.73 8.53 8.78
N ASP A 403 -9.61 7.61 8.38
CA ASP A 403 -9.47 6.15 8.53
C ASP A 403 -8.49 5.54 7.51
N VAL A 404 -7.70 6.38 6.82
CA VAL A 404 -6.84 5.96 5.71
C VAL A 404 -5.42 6.50 5.90
N TRP A 405 -4.50 5.62 6.32
CA TRP A 405 -3.12 6.01 6.63
C TRP A 405 -2.13 4.86 6.45
N ASN A 406 -0.97 5.16 5.84
CA ASN A 406 0.16 4.24 5.80
C ASN A 406 1.32 4.78 6.66
N PHE A 407 1.64 4.11 7.77
CA PHE A 407 2.69 4.54 8.70
C PHE A 407 4.08 4.31 8.12
N SER A 408 4.26 3.24 7.35
CA SER A 408 5.52 2.93 6.66
C SER A 408 5.90 4.00 5.63
N PHE A 409 4.93 4.61 4.95
CA PHE A 409 5.17 5.73 4.02
C PHE A 409 5.83 6.92 4.73
N GLU A 410 5.33 7.29 5.91
CA GLU A 410 5.86 8.44 6.67
C GLU A 410 7.29 8.22 7.21
N ARG A 411 7.82 6.99 7.15
CA ARG A 411 9.20 6.67 7.51
C ARG A 411 10.20 6.78 6.36
N GLN A 412 9.76 7.00 5.12
CA GLN A 412 10.63 7.03 3.95
C GLN A 412 11.49 8.32 3.83
N GLN A 413 11.55 9.15 4.88
CA GLN A 413 12.32 10.40 4.95
C GLN A 413 13.85 10.29 4.79
N ARG A 414 14.42 9.09 4.58
CA ARG A 414 15.88 8.96 4.45
C ARG A 414 16.33 9.61 3.13
N ARG A 415 17.10 10.69 3.29
CA ARG A 415 17.79 11.45 2.24
C ARG A 415 18.89 10.62 1.60
#